data_AF-A0A191W799-F1
#
_entry.id   AF-A0A191W799-F1
#
_cell.length_a   1.000
_cell.length_b   1.000
_cell.length_c   1.000
_cell.angle_alpha   90.00
_cell.angle_beta   90.00
_cell.angle_gamma   90.00
#
_symmetry.space_group_name_H-M   'P 1'
#
loop_
_entity.id
_entity.type
_entity.pdbx_description
1 polymer ?
#
loop_
_entity_poly.entity_id
_entity_poly.type
_entity_poly.pdbx_seq_one_letter_code
_entity_poly.pdbx_strand_id
1 'polypeptide(L)'
;MSSVEQTQPLISHLLELRDRLLRSIAAVIVIFIGLVYFSSDIYDFVSKPLVERLPEGATMIATDVASPFFTPLKLTLIASAFLAVPFILYQIWAFVAPGLYKHERRLVMPLMFSSSLLFYCGVAFAYFVVFPLVFGFFTAISLGGVEFATDIASYLDFVLALFFAFGIAFEVPVAIILLCWTGATTPKTLSEKRPYIVVGAFVVGMLLTPPDMVSQTLLAIPMCLLFEVGLFFARFYVRKDEEDPEDESH
;
A
#
# COMPACT_ATOMS: atom_id res chain seq x y z
N MET A 1 -18.60 -38.84 10.09
CA MET A 1 -18.19 -38.14 8.85
C MET A 1 -17.31 -36.96 9.25
N SER A 2 -16.10 -37.26 9.73
CA SER A 2 -15.27 -36.32 10.50
C SER A 2 -13.86 -36.29 9.94
N SER A 3 -13.25 -35.10 9.98
CA SER A 3 -11.87 -34.75 9.65
C SER A 3 -11.36 -34.89 8.20
N VAL A 4 -11.61 -35.98 7.46
CA VAL A 4 -10.95 -36.18 6.14
C VAL A 4 -11.46 -35.21 5.05
N GLU A 5 -12.75 -34.89 5.05
CA GLU A 5 -13.36 -33.96 4.09
C GLU A 5 -13.02 -32.48 4.36
N GLN A 6 -12.56 -32.13 5.57
CA GLN A 6 -12.12 -30.76 5.89
C GLN A 6 -10.62 -30.51 5.63
N THR A 7 -9.80 -31.56 5.54
CA THR A 7 -8.38 -31.40 5.19
C THR A 7 -8.17 -31.08 3.71
N GLN A 8 -9.02 -31.63 2.82
CA GLN A 8 -8.99 -31.34 1.38
C GLN A 8 -9.29 -29.88 1.00
N PRO A 9 -10.28 -29.16 1.59
CA PRO A 9 -10.56 -27.76 1.29
C PRO A 9 -9.45 -26.81 1.80
N LEU A 10 -8.83 -27.08 2.94
CA LEU A 10 -7.71 -26.24 3.42
C LEU A 10 -6.46 -26.41 2.57
N ILE A 11 -6.10 -27.64 2.19
CA ILE A 11 -4.95 -27.90 1.31
C ILE A 11 -5.19 -27.28 -0.07
N SER A 12 -6.39 -27.40 -0.65
CA SER A 12 -6.69 -26.79 -1.94
C SER A 12 -6.64 -25.25 -1.89
N HIS A 13 -7.16 -24.62 -0.84
CA HIS A 13 -7.08 -23.17 -0.68
C HIS A 13 -5.64 -22.67 -0.49
N LEU A 14 -4.79 -23.42 0.23
CA LEU A 14 -3.36 -23.09 0.36
C LEU A 14 -2.59 -23.27 -0.96
N LEU A 15 -2.91 -24.31 -1.74
CA LEU A 15 -2.31 -24.52 -3.06
C LEU A 15 -2.71 -23.40 -4.02
N GLU A 16 -3.97 -22.96 -3.96
CA GLU A 16 -4.46 -21.85 -4.75
C GLU A 16 -3.74 -20.54 -4.41
N LEU A 17 -3.56 -20.24 -3.11
CA LEU A 17 -2.79 -19.07 -2.67
C LEU A 17 -1.35 -19.10 -3.21
N ARG A 18 -0.68 -20.26 -3.09
CA ARG A 18 0.69 -20.44 -3.60
C ARG A 18 0.76 -20.18 -5.10
N ASP A 19 -0.12 -20.78 -5.89
CA ASP A 19 -0.07 -20.66 -7.35
C ASP A 19 -0.34 -19.22 -7.80
N ARG A 20 -1.21 -18.50 -7.11
CA ARG A 20 -1.50 -17.08 -7.37
C ARG A 20 -0.35 -16.16 -6.97
N LEU A 21 0.30 -16.45 -5.84
CA LEU A 21 1.50 -15.75 -5.41
C LEU A 21 2.64 -15.95 -6.42
N LEU A 22 2.86 -17.18 -6.88
CA LEU A 22 3.87 -17.48 -7.91
C LEU A 22 3.58 -16.78 -9.24
N ARG A 23 2.31 -16.71 -9.68
CA ARG A 23 1.92 -15.94 -10.88
C ARG A 23 2.17 -14.44 -10.70
N SER A 24 1.90 -13.90 -9.52
CA SER A 24 2.14 -12.49 -9.19
C SER A 24 3.63 -12.16 -9.25
N ILE A 25 4.47 -13.00 -8.62
CA ILE A 25 5.93 -12.87 -8.66
C ILE A 25 6.44 -13.03 -10.09
N ALA A 26 5.95 -14.01 -10.85
CA ALA A 26 6.33 -14.23 -12.24
C ALA A 26 6.00 -13.01 -13.11
N ALA A 27 4.84 -12.37 -12.91
CA ALA A 27 4.48 -11.15 -13.64
C ALA A 27 5.47 -10.00 -13.36
N VAL A 28 5.85 -9.79 -12.08
CA VAL A 28 6.86 -8.80 -11.71
C VAL A 28 8.21 -9.09 -12.38
N ILE A 29 8.64 -10.36 -12.38
CA ILE A 29 9.91 -10.78 -12.98
C ILE A 29 9.89 -10.61 -14.50
N VAL A 30 8.80 -10.97 -15.17
CA VAL A 30 8.66 -10.80 -16.64
C VAL A 30 8.75 -9.32 -17.03
N ILE A 31 8.05 -8.45 -16.30
CA ILE A 31 8.12 -7.00 -16.53
C ILE A 31 9.53 -6.48 -16.21
N PHE A 32 10.15 -6.95 -15.13
CA PHE A 32 11.51 -6.58 -14.76
C PHE A 32 12.53 -6.95 -15.84
N ILE A 33 12.49 -8.17 -16.38
CA ILE A 33 13.40 -8.60 -17.46
C ILE A 33 13.23 -7.71 -18.70
N GLY A 34 12.00 -7.25 -19.00
CA GLY A 34 11.75 -6.32 -20.10
C GLY A 34 12.29 -4.90 -19.85
N LEU A 35 12.36 -4.46 -18.59
CA LEU A 35 12.76 -3.09 -18.23
C LEU A 35 14.22 -2.96 -17.77
N VAL A 36 14.88 -4.05 -17.34
CA VAL A 36 16.22 -3.99 -16.75
C VAL A 36 17.28 -3.43 -17.69
N TYR A 37 17.13 -3.65 -19.00
CA TYR A 37 18.01 -3.07 -20.02
C TYR A 37 17.94 -1.53 -20.02
N PHE A 38 16.79 -0.96 -19.68
CA PHE A 38 16.53 0.49 -19.60
C PHE A 38 16.68 1.04 -18.18
N SER A 39 17.30 0.29 -17.26
CA SER A 39 17.37 0.66 -15.84
C SER A 39 18.03 2.02 -15.61
N SER A 40 19.08 2.36 -16.38
CA SER A 40 19.72 3.68 -16.32
C SER A 40 18.79 4.80 -16.79
N ASP A 41 18.06 4.60 -17.89
CA ASP A 41 17.11 5.60 -18.41
C ASP A 41 15.93 5.82 -17.46
N ILE A 42 15.41 4.73 -16.87
CA ILE A 42 14.36 4.78 -15.85
C ILE A 42 14.85 5.54 -14.63
N TYR A 43 16.09 5.28 -14.21
CA TYR A 43 16.71 5.99 -13.11
C TYR A 43 16.85 7.48 -13.38
N ASP A 44 17.34 7.89 -14.55
CA ASP A 44 17.45 9.30 -14.92
C ASP A 44 16.07 9.96 -15.00
N PHE A 45 15.05 9.25 -15.49
CA PHE A 45 13.69 9.76 -15.58
C PHE A 45 13.04 9.97 -14.20
N VAL A 46 13.16 8.99 -13.30
CA VAL A 46 12.56 9.04 -11.96
C VAL A 46 13.36 9.96 -11.02
N SER A 47 14.68 9.98 -11.15
CA SER A 47 15.53 10.82 -10.29
C SER A 47 15.42 12.30 -10.62
N LYS A 48 15.26 12.72 -11.88
CA LYS A 48 15.11 14.14 -12.27
C LYS A 48 14.13 14.96 -11.40
N PRO A 49 12.84 14.58 -11.30
CA PRO A 49 11.89 15.34 -10.47
C PRO A 49 12.20 15.24 -8.97
N LEU A 50 12.88 14.17 -8.56
CA LEU A 50 13.33 13.99 -7.19
C LEU A 50 14.53 14.90 -6.87
N VAL A 51 15.42 15.14 -7.84
CA VAL A 51 16.54 16.08 -7.75
C VAL A 51 16.05 17.52 -7.74
N GLU A 52 15.09 17.86 -8.60
CA GLU A 52 14.51 19.21 -8.70
C GLU A 52 13.79 19.67 -7.42
N ARG A 53 13.42 18.73 -6.56
CA ARG A 53 12.79 19.00 -5.26
C ARG A 53 13.79 19.05 -4.10
N LEU A 54 15.09 18.82 -4.37
CA LEU A 54 16.14 19.06 -3.38
C LEU A 54 16.34 20.58 -3.19
N PRO A 55 16.70 21.03 -1.98
CA PRO A 55 17.05 22.42 -1.73
C PRO A 55 18.25 22.86 -2.59
N GLU A 56 18.24 24.10 -3.08
CA GLU A 56 19.30 24.66 -3.91
C GLU A 56 20.67 24.49 -3.23
N GLY A 57 21.59 23.77 -3.90
CA GLY A 57 22.95 23.49 -3.40
C GLY A 57 23.17 22.08 -2.85
N ALA A 58 22.14 21.24 -2.73
CA ALA A 58 22.32 19.83 -2.34
C ALA A 58 22.91 19.00 -3.50
N THR A 59 24.15 18.53 -3.34
CA THR A 59 24.76 17.55 -4.25
C THR A 59 24.49 16.14 -3.75
N MET A 60 23.97 15.27 -4.63
CA MET A 60 23.82 13.86 -4.28
C MET A 60 25.18 13.15 -4.33
N ILE A 61 25.53 12.52 -3.22
CA ILE A 61 26.78 11.76 -3.06
C ILE A 61 26.40 10.28 -3.02
N ALA A 62 27.17 9.44 -3.70
CA ALA A 62 27.12 8.00 -3.49
C ALA A 62 28.13 7.66 -2.39
N THR A 63 27.64 7.25 -1.23
CA THR A 63 28.52 6.89 -0.09
C THR A 63 29.12 5.49 -0.23
N ASP A 64 28.42 4.58 -0.91
CA ASP A 64 28.88 3.22 -1.20
C ASP A 64 29.35 3.10 -2.67
N VAL A 65 30.44 2.37 -2.86
CA VAL A 65 31.05 2.05 -4.17
C VAL A 65 30.08 1.27 -5.07
N ALA A 66 29.21 0.46 -4.46
CA ALA A 66 28.26 -0.37 -5.20
C ALA A 66 26.93 0.34 -5.52
N SER A 67 26.63 1.47 -4.89
CA SER A 67 25.37 2.22 -5.07
C SER A 67 25.06 2.56 -6.54
N PRO A 68 26.00 3.05 -7.37
CA PRO A 68 25.71 3.34 -8.77
C PRO A 68 25.24 2.14 -9.60
N PHE A 69 25.60 0.91 -9.18
CA PHE A 69 25.18 -0.31 -9.85
C PHE A 69 23.84 -0.85 -9.33
N PHE A 70 23.66 -0.91 -8.01
CA PHE A 70 22.47 -1.52 -7.41
C PHE A 70 21.24 -0.60 -7.41
N THR A 71 21.42 0.72 -7.36
CA THR A 71 20.31 1.67 -7.25
C THR A 71 19.40 1.66 -8.49
N PRO A 72 19.90 1.75 -9.73
CA PRO A 72 19.05 1.66 -10.93
C PRO A 72 18.32 0.30 -11.03
N LEU A 73 18.99 -0.79 -10.64
CA LEU A 73 18.43 -2.13 -10.66
C LEU A 73 17.29 -2.27 -9.64
N LYS A 74 17.50 -1.81 -8.41
CA LYS A 74 16.49 -1.80 -7.34
C LYS A 74 15.27 -0.96 -7.73
N LEU A 75 15.52 0.23 -8.28
CA LEU A 75 14.46 1.11 -8.76
C LEU A 75 13.63 0.43 -9.86
N THR A 76 14.29 -0.21 -10.83
CA THR A 76 13.61 -0.93 -11.92
C THR A 76 12.77 -2.09 -11.38
N LEU A 77 13.26 -2.82 -10.37
CA LEU A 77 12.51 -3.90 -9.73
C LEU A 77 11.27 -3.39 -9.01
N ILE A 78 11.37 -2.24 -8.33
CA ILE A 78 10.21 -1.64 -7.69
C ILE A 78 9.25 -1.08 -8.75
N ALA A 79 9.74 -0.39 -9.78
CA ALA A 79 8.91 0.10 -10.88
C ALA A 79 8.15 -1.05 -11.58
N SER A 80 8.81 -2.19 -11.83
CA SER A 80 8.14 -3.36 -12.41
C SER A 80 7.06 -3.93 -11.48
N ALA A 81 7.29 -3.92 -10.16
CA ALA A 81 6.27 -4.29 -9.20
C ALA A 81 5.04 -3.37 -9.26
N PHE A 82 5.24 -2.05 -9.36
CA PHE A 82 4.17 -1.06 -9.50
C PHE A 82 3.38 -1.21 -10.81
N LEU A 83 4.05 -1.53 -11.91
CA LEU A 83 3.39 -1.87 -13.18
C LEU A 83 2.61 -3.18 -13.08
N ALA A 84 3.08 -4.14 -12.27
CA ALA A 84 2.40 -5.42 -12.06
C ALA A 84 1.18 -5.31 -11.12
N VAL A 85 1.00 -4.20 -10.38
CA VAL A 85 -0.06 -4.06 -9.37
C VAL A 85 -1.46 -4.41 -9.87
N PRO A 86 -1.93 -3.98 -11.05
CA PRO A 86 -3.26 -4.37 -11.53
C PRO A 86 -3.41 -5.88 -11.67
N PHE A 87 -2.35 -6.58 -12.09
CA PHE A 87 -2.33 -8.03 -12.16
C PHE A 87 -2.23 -8.69 -10.79
N ILE A 88 -1.43 -8.13 -9.86
CA ILE A 88 -1.32 -8.61 -8.48
C ILE A 88 -2.68 -8.50 -7.78
N LEU A 89 -3.32 -7.33 -7.86
CA LEU A 89 -4.66 -7.11 -7.33
C LEU A 89 -5.66 -8.07 -7.97
N TYR A 90 -5.61 -8.27 -9.28
CA TYR A 90 -6.45 -9.29 -9.93
C TYR A 90 -6.27 -10.70 -9.32
N GLN A 91 -5.03 -11.12 -9.05
CA GLN A 91 -4.77 -12.43 -8.43
C GLN A 91 -5.27 -12.52 -6.99
N ILE A 92 -5.15 -11.43 -6.21
CA ILE A 92 -5.71 -11.32 -4.86
C ILE A 92 -7.25 -11.38 -4.92
N TRP A 93 -7.86 -10.60 -5.79
CA TRP A 93 -9.32 -10.55 -5.94
C TRP A 93 -9.90 -11.87 -6.41
N ALA A 94 -9.26 -12.51 -7.38
CA ALA A 94 -9.72 -13.80 -7.85
C ALA A 94 -9.62 -14.87 -6.73
N PHE A 95 -8.80 -14.67 -5.68
CA PHE A 95 -8.63 -15.62 -4.57
C PHE A 95 -9.76 -15.47 -3.56
N VAL A 96 -10.17 -14.22 -3.34
CA VAL A 96 -11.31 -13.90 -2.48
C VAL A 96 -12.64 -14.23 -3.15
N ALA A 97 -12.74 -14.04 -4.47
CA ALA A 97 -13.95 -14.28 -5.27
C ALA A 97 -14.65 -15.65 -5.07
N PRO A 98 -13.96 -16.81 -4.97
CA PRO A 98 -14.61 -18.09 -4.70
C PRO A 98 -15.18 -18.24 -3.30
N GLY A 99 -14.71 -17.46 -2.31
CA GLY A 99 -15.28 -17.42 -0.96
C GLY A 99 -16.56 -16.58 -0.84
N LEU A 100 -16.97 -15.94 -1.94
CA LEU A 100 -18.05 -14.98 -2.00
C LEU A 100 -19.30 -15.60 -2.64
N TYR A 101 -20.50 -15.28 -2.12
CA TYR A 101 -21.74 -15.89 -2.61
C TYR A 101 -21.94 -15.67 -4.12
N LYS A 102 -22.41 -16.69 -4.84
CA LYS A 102 -22.53 -16.70 -6.32
C LYS A 102 -23.32 -15.52 -6.90
N HIS A 103 -24.16 -14.86 -6.10
CA HIS A 103 -24.97 -13.70 -6.48
C HIS A 103 -24.22 -12.35 -6.43
N GLU A 104 -23.02 -12.32 -5.85
CA GLU A 104 -22.29 -11.10 -5.52
C GLU A 104 -21.08 -10.82 -6.43
N ARG A 105 -20.80 -11.75 -7.35
CA ARG A 105 -19.65 -11.68 -8.29
C ARG A 105 -19.63 -10.41 -9.16
N ARG A 106 -20.78 -9.74 -9.36
CA ARG A 106 -20.88 -8.49 -10.12
C ARG A 106 -20.23 -7.29 -9.42
N LEU A 107 -20.17 -7.28 -8.08
CA LEU A 107 -19.53 -6.19 -7.31
C LEU A 107 -18.01 -6.33 -7.22
N VAL A 108 -17.47 -7.54 -7.45
CA VAL A 108 -16.01 -7.77 -7.45
C VAL A 108 -15.31 -7.02 -8.59
N MET A 109 -15.92 -6.97 -9.77
CA MET A 109 -15.33 -6.32 -10.95
C MET A 109 -15.11 -4.80 -10.78
N PRO A 110 -16.13 -3.99 -10.36
CA PRO A 110 -15.91 -2.57 -10.11
C PRO A 110 -15.00 -2.33 -8.92
N LEU A 111 -15.02 -3.19 -7.89
CA LEU A 111 -14.16 -3.06 -6.72
C LEU A 111 -12.67 -3.30 -7.07
N MET A 112 -12.38 -4.27 -7.94
CA MET A 112 -11.03 -4.54 -8.46
C MET A 112 -10.50 -3.41 -9.34
N PHE A 113 -11.36 -2.80 -10.17
CA PHE A 113 -10.96 -1.62 -10.94
C PHE A 113 -10.72 -0.42 -10.02
N SER A 114 -11.61 -0.23 -9.05
CA SER A 114 -11.50 0.81 -8.02
C SER A 114 -10.22 0.66 -7.21
N SER A 115 -9.86 -0.56 -6.76
CA SER A 115 -8.61 -0.81 -6.03
C SER A 115 -7.39 -0.42 -6.87
N SER A 116 -7.33 -0.88 -8.12
CA SER A 116 -6.22 -0.54 -9.02
C SER A 116 -6.07 0.97 -9.21
N LEU A 117 -7.18 1.69 -9.39
CA LEU A 117 -7.19 3.14 -9.47
C LEU A 117 -6.73 3.77 -8.16
N LEU A 118 -7.24 3.29 -7.02
CA LEU A 118 -6.96 3.82 -5.69
C LEU A 118 -5.49 3.62 -5.30
N PHE A 119 -4.86 2.51 -5.69
CA PHE A 119 -3.43 2.30 -5.55
C PHE A 119 -2.64 3.39 -6.27
N TYR A 120 -2.91 3.64 -7.56
CA TYR A 120 -2.22 4.70 -8.31
C TYR A 120 -2.52 6.10 -7.77
N CYS A 121 -3.74 6.34 -7.27
CA CYS A 121 -4.07 7.55 -6.52
C CYS A 121 -3.24 7.66 -5.24
N GLY A 122 -2.99 6.57 -4.53
CA GLY A 122 -2.13 6.53 -3.34
C GLY A 122 -0.68 6.86 -3.65
N VAL A 123 -0.15 6.31 -4.73
CA VAL A 123 1.19 6.64 -5.22
C VAL A 123 1.28 8.11 -5.63
N ALA A 124 0.27 8.62 -6.34
CA ALA A 124 0.19 10.03 -6.69
C ALA A 124 0.08 10.93 -5.46
N PHE A 125 -0.73 10.56 -4.46
CA PHE A 125 -0.86 11.27 -3.20
C PHE A 125 0.48 11.33 -2.44
N ALA A 126 1.20 10.21 -2.39
CA ALA A 126 2.52 10.15 -1.79
C ALA A 126 3.50 11.12 -2.47
N TYR A 127 3.50 11.18 -3.81
CA TYR A 127 4.39 12.04 -4.58
C TYR A 127 4.02 13.54 -4.54
N PHE A 128 2.74 13.87 -4.63
CA PHE A 128 2.29 15.27 -4.74
C PHE A 128 2.01 15.94 -3.40
N VAL A 129 1.62 15.19 -2.37
CA VAL A 129 1.20 15.75 -1.08
C VAL A 129 2.20 15.40 0.02
N VAL A 130 2.46 14.11 0.23
CA VAL A 130 3.25 13.66 1.38
C VAL A 130 4.72 14.02 1.21
N PHE A 131 5.27 13.75 0.03
CA PHE A 131 6.67 13.96 -0.26
C PHE A 131 7.11 15.43 -0.06
N PRO A 132 6.43 16.46 -0.63
CA PRO A 132 6.77 17.86 -0.37
C PRO A 132 6.64 18.25 1.11
N LEU A 133 5.69 17.65 1.83
CA LEU A 133 5.40 17.99 3.22
C LEU A 133 6.50 17.48 4.15
N VAL A 134 7.00 16.26 3.93
CA VAL A 134 8.13 15.70 4.70
C VAL A 134 9.43 16.44 4.39
N PHE A 135 9.74 16.70 3.12
CA PHE A 135 10.95 17.43 2.75
C PHE A 135 10.91 18.91 3.18
N GLY A 136 9.75 19.55 3.09
CA GLY A 136 9.54 20.89 3.63
C GLY A 136 9.79 20.95 5.14
N PHE A 137 9.43 19.90 5.87
CA PHE A 137 9.73 19.79 7.29
C PHE A 137 11.23 19.58 7.57
N PHE A 138 11.90 18.67 6.84
CA PHE A 138 13.34 18.44 7.00
C PHE A 138 14.17 19.69 6.71
N THR A 139 13.79 20.45 5.68
CA THR A 139 14.45 21.72 5.35
C THR A 139 14.17 22.82 6.39
N ALA A 140 12.97 22.89 6.97
CA ALA A 140 12.63 23.87 7.98
C ALA A 140 13.34 23.65 9.33
N ILE A 141 13.68 22.41 9.68
CA ILE A 141 14.40 22.07 10.92
C ILE A 141 15.93 22.21 10.79
N SER A 142 16.45 22.24 9.56
CA SER A 142 17.86 22.51 9.32
C SER A 142 18.25 23.87 9.88
N LEU A 143 18.88 23.83 11.07
CA LEU A 143 19.54 24.98 11.67
C LEU A 143 20.64 25.41 10.70
N GLY A 144 20.45 26.59 10.08
CA GLY A 144 21.28 27.09 8.99
C GLY A 144 22.78 26.84 9.21
N GLY A 145 23.41 26.12 8.27
CA GLY A 145 24.85 25.86 8.28
C GLY A 145 25.28 24.45 7.92
N VAL A 146 24.36 23.49 7.76
CA VAL A 146 24.69 22.12 7.32
C VAL A 146 24.17 21.89 5.90
N GLU A 147 25.07 21.68 4.94
CA GLU A 147 24.70 21.27 3.58
C GLU A 147 24.02 19.89 3.63
N PHE A 148 22.87 19.76 2.95
CA PHE A 148 22.17 18.49 2.79
C PHE A 148 22.94 17.59 1.81
N ALA A 149 23.96 16.90 2.31
CA ALA A 149 24.61 15.81 1.58
C ALA A 149 23.77 14.53 1.72
N THR A 150 22.65 14.48 0.99
CA THR A 150 21.79 13.29 0.98
C THR A 150 22.39 12.20 0.10
N ASP A 151 22.54 11.01 0.68
CA ASP A 151 22.94 9.81 -0.07
C ASP A 151 21.79 9.38 -1.00
N ILE A 152 22.13 9.17 -2.27
CA ILE A 152 21.13 8.92 -3.32
C ILE A 152 20.40 7.58 -3.15
N ALA A 153 21.08 6.56 -2.64
CA ALA A 153 20.49 5.26 -2.41
C ALA A 153 19.51 5.33 -1.23
N SER A 154 19.92 5.96 -0.14
CA SER A 154 19.09 6.17 1.05
C SER A 154 17.85 7.02 0.74
N TYR A 155 18.04 8.06 -0.07
CA TYR A 155 16.95 8.92 -0.53
C TYR A 155 15.95 8.15 -1.40
N LEU A 156 16.42 7.38 -2.40
CA LEU A 156 15.54 6.58 -3.25
C LEU A 156 14.83 5.50 -2.44
N ASP A 157 15.51 4.88 -1.49
CA ASP A 157 14.93 3.89 -0.59
C ASP A 157 13.79 4.48 0.23
N PHE A 158 13.97 5.68 0.78
CA PHE A 158 12.92 6.41 1.48
C PHE A 158 11.71 6.68 0.56
N VAL A 159 11.93 7.22 -0.64
CA VAL A 159 10.86 7.56 -1.58
C VAL A 159 10.10 6.32 -2.06
N LEU A 160 10.81 5.25 -2.40
CA LEU A 160 10.22 4.00 -2.88
C LEU A 160 9.43 3.31 -1.76
N ALA A 161 9.96 3.30 -0.52
CA ALA A 161 9.23 2.78 0.63
C ALA A 161 7.96 3.59 0.91
N LEU A 162 8.04 4.92 0.81
CA LEU A 162 6.89 5.82 0.95
C LEU A 162 5.79 5.53 -0.07
N PHE A 163 6.16 5.41 -1.35
CA PHE A 163 5.21 5.07 -2.42
C PHE A 163 4.54 3.71 -2.20
N PHE A 164 5.32 2.72 -1.77
CA PHE A 164 4.79 1.38 -1.50
C PHE A 164 3.82 1.38 -0.32
N ALA A 165 4.20 2.05 0.78
CA ALA A 165 3.37 2.14 1.95
C ALA A 165 2.06 2.89 1.69
N PHE A 166 2.09 4.01 0.97
CA PHE A 166 0.87 4.74 0.62
C PHE A 166 0.04 4.05 -0.44
N GLY A 167 0.66 3.41 -1.43
CA GLY A 167 -0.06 2.59 -2.41
C GLY A 167 -0.86 1.49 -1.71
N ILE A 168 -0.26 0.78 -0.75
CA ILE A 168 -0.95 -0.23 0.05
C ILE A 168 -1.95 0.39 1.04
N ALA A 169 -1.61 1.51 1.68
CA ALA A 169 -2.52 2.18 2.62
C ALA A 169 -3.81 2.61 1.93
N PHE A 170 -3.74 3.03 0.67
CA PHE A 170 -4.92 3.36 -0.14
C PHE A 170 -5.78 2.15 -0.47
N GLU A 171 -5.32 0.92 -0.27
CA GLU A 171 -6.15 -0.29 -0.38
C GLU A 171 -6.92 -0.61 0.91
N VAL A 172 -6.58 0.04 2.04
CA VAL A 172 -7.26 -0.16 3.33
C VAL A 172 -8.77 0.12 3.25
N PRO A 173 -9.26 1.22 2.62
CA PRO A 173 -10.69 1.45 2.45
C PRO A 173 -11.39 0.29 1.73
N VAL A 174 -10.78 -0.23 0.66
CA VAL A 174 -11.34 -1.32 -0.13
C VAL A 174 -11.36 -2.61 0.68
N ALA A 175 -10.29 -2.91 1.42
CA ALA A 175 -10.23 -4.04 2.32
C ALA A 175 -11.31 -3.97 3.41
N ILE A 176 -11.58 -2.79 3.99
CA ILE A 176 -12.64 -2.61 5.00
C ILE A 176 -14.01 -2.87 4.41
N ILE A 177 -14.31 -2.28 3.24
CA ILE A 177 -15.58 -2.50 2.54
C ILE A 177 -15.78 -3.99 2.26
N LEU A 178 -14.75 -4.66 1.77
CA LEU A 178 -14.78 -6.10 1.49
C LEU A 178 -15.07 -6.92 2.74
N LEU A 179 -14.34 -6.67 3.83
CA LEU A 179 -14.52 -7.40 5.09
C LEU A 179 -15.89 -7.19 5.72
N CYS A 180 -16.45 -5.98 5.60
CA CYS A 180 -17.80 -5.68 6.07
C CYS A 180 -18.86 -6.34 5.18
N TRP A 181 -18.63 -6.36 3.87
CA TRP A 181 -19.55 -6.92 2.91
C TRP A 181 -19.61 -8.45 2.95
N THR A 182 -18.47 -9.13 3.17
CA THR A 182 -18.45 -10.59 3.36
C THR A 182 -19.02 -11.04 4.70
N GLY A 183 -19.38 -10.10 5.59
CA GLY A 183 -19.86 -10.40 6.94
C GLY A 183 -18.76 -10.87 7.91
N ALA A 184 -17.48 -10.81 7.50
CA ALA A 184 -16.36 -11.18 8.37
C ALA A 184 -16.22 -10.23 9.59
N THR A 185 -16.73 -9.01 9.47
CA THR A 185 -16.75 -8.01 10.53
C THR A 185 -17.83 -6.97 10.27
N THR A 186 -18.09 -6.08 11.23
CA THR A 186 -19.04 -4.97 11.08
C THR A 186 -18.33 -3.62 11.23
N PRO A 187 -18.85 -2.54 10.61
CA PRO A 187 -18.32 -1.19 10.81
C PRO A 187 -18.26 -0.78 12.27
N LYS A 188 -19.18 -1.29 13.12
CA LYS A 188 -19.19 -1.05 14.56
C LYS A 188 -17.97 -1.71 15.23
N THR A 189 -17.74 -2.99 14.97
CA THR A 189 -16.57 -3.73 15.51
C THR A 189 -15.25 -3.14 15.06
N LEU A 190 -15.12 -2.71 13.80
CA LEU A 190 -13.93 -2.02 13.30
C LEU A 190 -13.75 -0.66 13.98
N SER A 191 -14.84 0.08 14.24
CA SER A 191 -14.78 1.38 14.90
C SER A 191 -14.28 1.29 16.34
N GLU A 192 -14.53 0.20 17.04
CA GLU A 192 -13.98 -0.04 18.38
C GLU A 192 -12.46 -0.28 18.34
N LYS A 193 -11.94 -0.74 17.20
CA LYS A 193 -10.51 -1.01 16.98
C LYS A 193 -9.69 0.18 16.49
N ARG A 194 -10.26 1.39 16.46
CA ARG A 194 -9.54 2.64 16.11
C ARG A 194 -8.18 2.78 16.78
N PRO A 195 -8.02 2.54 18.10
CA PRO A 195 -6.72 2.70 18.76
C PRO A 195 -5.64 1.79 18.15
N TYR A 196 -5.97 0.57 17.74
CA TYR A 196 -5.03 -0.35 17.12
C TYR A 196 -4.58 0.12 15.73
N ILE A 197 -5.50 0.69 14.95
CA ILE A 197 -5.19 1.25 13.63
C ILE A 197 -4.31 2.48 13.76
N VAL A 198 -4.59 3.35 14.73
CA VAL A 198 -3.73 4.51 15.02
C VAL A 198 -2.32 4.02 15.37
N VAL A 199 -2.18 3.05 16.27
CA VAL A 199 -0.85 2.48 16.60
C VAL A 199 -0.19 1.89 15.35
N GLY A 200 -0.92 1.13 14.52
CA GLY A 200 -0.39 0.60 13.26
C GLY A 200 0.10 1.68 12.30
N ALA A 201 -0.65 2.78 12.15
CA ALA A 201 -0.27 3.92 11.33
C ALA A 201 1.01 4.60 11.85
N PHE A 202 1.15 4.76 13.17
CA PHE A 202 2.37 5.29 13.79
C PHE A 202 3.56 4.34 13.64
N VAL A 203 3.35 3.02 13.69
CA VAL A 203 4.42 2.02 13.45
C VAL A 203 4.89 2.07 12.01
N VAL A 204 3.97 2.16 11.04
CA VAL A 204 4.33 2.33 9.63
C VAL A 204 5.06 3.66 9.43
N GLY A 205 4.56 4.75 10.02
CA GLY A 205 5.26 6.04 10.01
C GLY A 205 6.69 5.92 10.54
N MET A 206 6.89 5.26 11.68
CA MET A 206 8.21 5.04 12.30
C MET A 206 9.16 4.22 11.42
N LEU A 207 8.65 3.27 10.63
CA LEU A 207 9.47 2.48 9.72
C LEU A 207 9.87 3.25 8.46
N LEU A 208 9.05 4.23 8.06
CA LEU A 208 9.25 4.99 6.83
C LEU A 208 10.08 6.24 7.07
N THR A 209 9.81 6.99 8.14
CA THR A 209 10.61 8.16 8.49
C THR A 209 11.71 7.80 9.47
N PRO A 210 12.78 8.62 9.52
CA PRO A 210 13.64 8.69 10.69
C PRO A 210 12.82 8.80 12.00
N PRO A 211 13.42 8.57 13.17
CA PRO A 211 12.74 8.69 14.46
C PRO A 211 12.47 10.16 14.81
N ASP A 212 11.60 10.81 14.02
CA ASP A 212 11.16 12.18 14.16
C ASP A 212 9.63 12.21 14.35
N MET A 213 9.19 12.82 15.45
CA MET A 213 7.79 12.75 15.88
C MET A 213 6.83 13.43 14.89
N VAL A 214 7.30 14.47 14.20
CA VAL A 214 6.44 15.29 13.36
C VAL A 214 6.19 14.61 12.02
N SER A 215 7.21 14.16 11.29
CA SER A 215 7.02 13.45 10.02
C SER A 215 6.32 12.12 10.24
N GLN A 216 6.61 11.43 11.35
CA GLN A 216 5.85 10.24 11.75
C GLN A 216 4.35 10.54 11.90
N THR A 217 3.99 11.62 12.60
CA THR A 217 2.59 12.04 12.78
C THR A 217 1.96 12.47 11.46
N LEU A 218 2.71 13.20 10.65
CA LEU A 218 2.33 13.70 9.33
C LEU A 218 1.94 12.56 8.37
N LEU A 219 2.64 11.43 8.46
CA LEU A 219 2.35 10.21 7.71
C LEU A 219 1.19 9.42 8.29
N ALA A 220 1.10 9.34 9.62
CA ALA A 220 0.06 8.59 10.31
C ALA A 220 -1.34 9.21 10.10
N ILE A 221 -1.45 10.54 10.01
CA ILE A 221 -2.73 11.24 9.82
C ILE A 221 -3.46 10.78 8.54
N PRO A 222 -2.85 10.85 7.33
CA PRO A 222 -3.45 10.31 6.11
C PRO A 222 -3.88 8.84 6.23
N MET A 223 -3.07 7.99 6.87
CA MET A 223 -3.42 6.57 7.06
C MET A 223 -4.65 6.38 7.94
N CYS A 224 -4.76 7.16 9.03
CA CYS A 224 -5.94 7.15 9.88
C CYS A 224 -7.19 7.68 9.14
N LEU A 225 -7.01 8.69 8.29
CA LEU A 225 -8.09 9.25 7.48
C LEU A 225 -8.60 8.22 6.46
N LEU A 226 -7.71 7.48 5.79
CA LEU A 226 -8.08 6.40 4.87
C LEU A 226 -8.90 5.32 5.59
N PHE A 227 -8.52 4.96 6.82
CA PHE A 227 -9.31 4.04 7.63
C PHE A 227 -10.72 4.58 7.90
N GLU A 228 -10.85 5.87 8.22
CA GLU A 228 -12.15 6.49 8.47
C GLU A 228 -13.02 6.55 7.21
N VAL A 229 -12.40 6.85 6.06
CA VAL A 229 -13.05 6.83 4.75
C VAL A 229 -13.56 5.42 4.44
N GLY A 230 -12.74 4.39 4.70
CA GLY A 230 -13.16 2.98 4.56
C GLY A 230 -14.35 2.62 5.43
N LEU A 231 -14.31 3.00 6.71
CA LEU A 231 -15.42 2.81 7.64
C LEU A 231 -16.70 3.52 7.19
N PHE A 232 -16.57 4.75 6.70
CA PHE A 232 -17.70 5.55 6.21
C PHE A 232 -18.36 4.88 5.01
N PHE A 233 -17.59 4.48 3.99
CA PHE A 233 -18.12 3.80 2.81
C PHE A 233 -18.68 2.41 3.12
N ALA A 234 -18.06 1.67 4.04
CA ALA A 234 -18.54 0.34 4.43
C ALA A 234 -19.96 0.37 5.04
N ARG A 235 -20.36 1.46 5.71
CA ARG A 235 -21.74 1.61 6.24
C ARG A 235 -22.82 1.56 5.17
N PHE A 236 -22.51 1.94 3.93
CA PHE A 236 -23.46 1.91 2.82
C PHE A 236 -23.56 0.52 2.15
N TYR A 237 -22.58 -0.34 2.38
CA TYR A 237 -22.50 -1.68 1.76
C TYR A 237 -22.93 -2.81 2.69
N VAL A 238 -23.00 -2.56 4.00
CA VAL A 238 -23.58 -3.51 4.94
C VAL A 238 -25.10 -3.52 4.77
N ARG A 239 -25.63 -4.68 4.41
CA ARG A 239 -27.08 -4.92 4.34
C ARG A 239 -27.67 -4.66 5.72
N LYS A 240 -28.72 -3.85 5.77
CA LYS A 240 -29.50 -3.58 6.97
C LYS A 240 -30.40 -4.81 7.24
N ASP A 241 -29.84 -5.87 7.80
CA ASP A 241 -30.56 -7.01 8.36
C ASP A 241 -29.81 -7.38 9.66
N GLU A 242 -30.32 -7.29 10.89
CA GLU A 242 -31.69 -7.23 11.40
C GLU A 242 -31.78 -6.17 12.52
N GLU A 243 -32.80 -5.32 12.46
CA GLU A 243 -33.37 -4.70 13.66
C GLU A 243 -34.01 -5.83 14.48
N ASP A 244 -33.51 -6.02 15.70
CA ASP A 244 -34.18 -6.49 16.92
C ASP A 244 -35.40 -7.44 16.79
N PRO A 245 -35.32 -8.64 17.41
CA PRO A 245 -36.51 -9.11 18.11
C PRO A 245 -36.17 -9.73 19.48
N GLU A 246 -35.90 -8.91 20.50
CA GLU A 246 -36.23 -9.31 21.89
C GLU A 246 -36.87 -8.15 22.67
N ASP A 247 -37.99 -7.64 22.14
CA ASP A 247 -39.04 -7.03 22.95
C ASP A 247 -40.35 -7.78 22.66
N GLU A 248 -40.46 -9.02 23.15
CA GLU A 248 -41.72 -9.71 23.45
C GLU A 248 -41.46 -11.10 24.08
N SER A 249 -41.39 -11.18 25.40
CA SER A 249 -42.18 -12.15 26.17
C SER A 249 -42.19 -11.81 27.66
N HIS A 250 -43.35 -11.35 28.10
CA HIS A 250 -44.00 -11.49 29.41
C HIS A 250 -43.20 -11.99 30.62
#